data_AF-A0A494Z7B2-F1
#
_entry.id   AF-A0A494Z7B2-F1
#
_cell.length_a   1.000
_cell.length_b   1.000
_cell.length_c   1.000
_cell.angle_alpha   90.00
_cell.angle_beta   90.00
_cell.angle_gamma   90.00
#
_symmetry.space_group_name_H-M   'P 1'
#
loop_
_entity.id
_entity.type
_entity.pdbx_description
1 polymer ?
#
loop_
_entity_poly.entity_id
_entity_poly.type
_entity_poly.pdbx_seq_one_letter_code
_entity_poly.pdbx_strand_id
1 'polypeptide(L)'
;MGYLLIVILIMAILSLILNFIGKKISYSYILYTPPISLSVGICLYLVKLFNIDYPVEGFSIIFDLLVLTALITVWIFAIIETIIIDVIEQGPEIKDDFSYLGKKLVTLCKLAVERMKSKHTKLEPFELMEEETVENVEKREKVTQK
;
A
#
# COMPACT_ATOMS: atom_id res chain seq x y z
N MET A 1 32.22 -16.97 -19.81
CA MET A 1 32.03 -17.98 -18.74
C MET A 1 32.42 -17.48 -17.35
N GLY A 2 33.56 -16.80 -17.15
CA GLY A 2 33.98 -16.32 -15.81
C GLY A 2 32.96 -15.42 -15.08
N TYR A 3 32.23 -14.58 -15.80
CA TYR A 3 31.18 -13.73 -15.20
C TYR A 3 30.07 -14.54 -14.51
N LEU A 4 29.64 -15.65 -15.12
CA LEU A 4 28.59 -16.50 -14.56
C LEU A 4 29.04 -17.12 -13.22
N LEU A 5 30.31 -17.55 -13.13
CA LEU A 5 30.88 -18.06 -11.88
C LEU A 5 30.91 -17.00 -10.78
N ILE A 6 31.28 -15.76 -11.14
CA ILE A 6 31.28 -14.63 -10.19
C ILE A 6 29.86 -14.34 -9.71
N VAL A 7 28.87 -14.34 -10.60
CA VAL A 7 27.46 -14.12 -10.22
C VAL A 7 26.96 -15.23 -9.29
N ILE A 8 27.25 -16.50 -9.60
CA ILE A 8 26.88 -17.63 -8.73
C ILE A 8 27.55 -17.50 -7.36
N LEU A 9 28.83 -17.12 -7.32
CA LEU A 9 29.55 -16.93 -6.05
C LEU A 9 28.93 -15.81 -5.21
N ILE A 10 28.59 -14.67 -5.83
CA ILE A 10 27.94 -13.55 -5.16
C ILE A 10 26.55 -13.98 -4.63
N MET A 11 25.76 -14.67 -5.44
CA MET A 11 24.45 -15.18 -5.02
C MET A 11 24.57 -16.18 -3.85
N ALA A 12 25.57 -17.07 -3.88
CA ALA A 12 25.81 -18.02 -2.81
C ALA A 12 26.18 -17.32 -1.48
N ILE A 13 27.08 -16.33 -1.54
CA ILE A 13 27.47 -15.54 -0.37
C ILE A 13 26.26 -14.76 0.18
N LEU A 14 25.50 -14.11 -0.71
CA LEU A 14 24.32 -13.36 -0.32
C LEU A 14 23.25 -14.25 0.34
N SER A 15 23.00 -15.42 -0.24
CA SER A 15 22.06 -16.41 0.30
C SER A 15 22.50 -16.90 1.69
N LEU A 16 23.81 -17.13 1.91
CA LEU A 16 24.34 -17.49 3.22
C LEU A 16 24.13 -16.37 4.26
N ILE A 17 24.39 -15.12 3.88
CA ILE A 17 24.18 -13.95 4.76
C ILE A 17 22.70 -13.83 5.11
N LEU A 18 21.82 -13.84 4.11
CA LEU A 18 20.37 -13.75 4.30
C LEU A 18 19.82 -14.89 5.16
N ASN A 19 20.32 -16.11 4.98
CA ASN A 19 19.92 -17.26 5.80
C ASN A 19 20.40 -17.10 7.26
N PHE A 20 21.61 -16.58 7.48
CA PHE A 20 22.10 -16.30 8.83
C PHE A 20 21.27 -15.22 9.53
N ILE A 21 20.88 -14.16 8.80
CA ILE A 21 19.95 -13.13 9.31
C ILE A 21 18.58 -13.74 9.59
N GLY A 22 18.03 -14.52 8.65
CA GLY A 22 16.70 -15.11 8.76
C GLY A 22 16.57 -16.02 9.97
N LYS A 23 17.61 -16.81 10.28
CA LYS A 23 17.67 -17.62 11.51
C LYS A 23 17.59 -16.81 12.80
N LYS A 24 18.00 -15.54 12.80
CA LYS A 24 18.01 -14.70 14.01
C LYS A 24 16.76 -13.83 14.16
N ILE A 25 16.09 -13.46 13.07
CA ILE A 25 14.99 -12.49 13.09
C ILE A 25 13.63 -13.19 13.14
N SER A 26 13.32 -14.03 12.15
CA SER A 26 12.04 -14.74 12.05
C SER A 26 12.08 -15.76 10.91
N TYR A 27 11.34 -16.87 11.09
CA TYR A 27 11.21 -17.93 10.08
C TYR A 27 10.65 -17.39 8.75
N SER A 28 9.69 -16.46 8.80
CA SER A 28 9.11 -15.84 7.60
C SER A 28 10.15 -15.10 6.75
N TYR A 29 11.26 -14.62 7.34
CA TYR A 29 12.32 -13.94 6.59
C TYR A 29 13.18 -14.91 5.76
N ILE A 30 13.33 -16.16 6.22
CA ILE A 30 14.07 -17.19 5.48
C ILE A 30 13.38 -17.47 4.13
N LEU A 31 12.05 -17.39 4.12
CA LEU A 31 11.22 -17.62 2.95
C LEU A 31 11.50 -16.64 1.79
N TYR A 32 11.87 -15.40 2.09
CA TYR A 32 12.21 -14.39 1.09
C TYR A 32 13.67 -14.50 0.59
N THR A 33 14.48 -15.40 1.15
CA THR A 33 15.89 -15.52 0.75
C THR A 33 16.06 -15.91 -0.73
N PRO A 34 15.36 -16.94 -1.25
CA PRO A 34 15.45 -17.30 -2.67
C PRO A 34 15.08 -16.16 -3.64
N PRO A 35 13.91 -15.49 -3.53
CA PRO A 35 13.56 -14.42 -4.46
C PRO A 35 14.49 -13.21 -4.35
N ILE A 36 14.98 -12.85 -3.16
CA ILE A 36 15.96 -11.76 -2.99
C ILE A 36 17.28 -12.11 -3.69
N SER A 37 17.82 -13.31 -3.45
CA SER A 37 19.07 -13.75 -4.07
C SER A 37 18.98 -13.77 -5.60
N LEU A 38 17.90 -14.31 -6.14
CA LEU A 38 17.67 -14.36 -7.58
C LEU A 38 17.50 -12.96 -8.18
N SER A 39 16.86 -12.03 -7.46
CA SER A 39 16.73 -10.62 -7.90
C SER A 39 18.10 -9.98 -8.13
N VAL A 40 19.05 -10.20 -7.22
CA VAL A 40 20.42 -9.69 -7.37
C VAL A 40 21.10 -10.30 -8.60
N GLY A 41 20.92 -11.59 -8.86
CA GLY A 41 21.41 -12.25 -10.08
C GLY A 41 20.85 -11.60 -11.36
N ILE A 42 19.55 -11.32 -11.39
CA ILE A 42 18.89 -10.64 -12.51
C ILE A 42 19.46 -9.24 -12.71
N CYS A 43 19.59 -8.46 -11.63
CA CYS A 43 20.16 -7.11 -11.68
C CYS A 43 21.59 -7.13 -12.24
N LEU A 44 22.44 -8.06 -11.82
CA LEU A 44 23.81 -8.19 -12.33
C LEU A 44 23.84 -8.53 -13.82
N TYR A 45 22.95 -9.39 -14.30
CA TYR A 45 22.87 -9.72 -15.73
C TYR A 45 22.31 -8.57 -16.57
N LEU A 46 21.35 -7.81 -16.05
CA LEU A 46 20.86 -6.59 -16.70
C LEU A 46 21.97 -5.54 -16.80
N VAL A 47 22.69 -5.27 -15.70
CA VAL A 47 23.83 -4.34 -15.69
C VAL A 47 24.88 -4.75 -16.71
N LYS A 48 25.18 -6.05 -16.81
CA LYS A 48 26.10 -6.59 -17.82
C LYS A 48 25.60 -6.34 -19.25
N LEU A 49 24.30 -6.54 -19.49
CA LEU A 49 23.70 -6.39 -20.81
C LEU A 49 23.73 -4.93 -21.29
N PHE A 50 23.56 -3.97 -20.39
CA PHE A 50 23.51 -2.54 -20.72
C PHE A 50 24.88 -1.83 -20.69
N ASN A 51 25.87 -2.34 -19.94
CA ASN A 51 27.18 -1.67 -19.82
C ASN A 51 28.31 -2.28 -20.66
N ILE A 52 28.16 -3.51 -21.16
CA ILE A 52 29.21 -4.14 -21.96
C ILE A 52 28.86 -3.98 -23.43
N ASP A 53 29.72 -3.28 -24.17
CA ASP A 53 29.67 -3.26 -25.63
C ASP A 53 29.95 -4.66 -26.16
N TYR A 54 28.89 -5.39 -26.48
CA TYR A 54 29.02 -6.68 -27.15
C TYR A 54 29.49 -6.42 -28.59
N PRO A 55 30.49 -7.17 -29.08
CA PRO A 55 30.73 -7.20 -30.52
C PRO A 55 29.44 -7.64 -31.20
N VAL A 56 29.05 -6.89 -32.24
CA VAL A 56 27.72 -6.90 -32.90
C VAL A 56 27.28 -8.29 -33.42
N GLU A 57 28.22 -9.25 -33.50
CA GLU A 57 28.00 -10.63 -33.98
C GLU A 57 28.40 -11.71 -32.95
N GLY A 58 28.45 -11.37 -31.66
CA GLY A 58 28.92 -12.28 -30.62
C GLY A 58 27.85 -13.26 -30.12
N PHE A 59 28.06 -14.57 -30.32
CA PHE A 59 27.30 -15.66 -29.65
C PHE A 59 27.14 -15.47 -28.12
N SER A 60 28.03 -14.71 -27.50
CA SER A 60 27.99 -14.41 -26.05
C SER A 60 26.73 -13.67 -25.62
N ILE A 61 26.16 -12.77 -26.44
CA ILE A 61 24.96 -12.01 -26.05
C ILE A 61 23.73 -12.92 -26.00
N ILE A 62 23.61 -13.85 -26.94
CA ILE A 62 22.51 -14.81 -27.00
C ILE A 62 22.56 -15.73 -25.78
N PHE A 63 23.76 -16.17 -25.39
CA PHE A 63 23.93 -16.98 -24.19
C PHE A 63 23.57 -16.21 -22.91
N ASP A 64 24.01 -14.96 -22.78
CA ASP A 64 23.66 -14.13 -21.62
C ASP A 64 22.16 -13.84 -21.55
N LEU A 65 21.48 -13.65 -22.70
CA LEU A 65 20.03 -13.50 -22.78
C LEU A 65 19.29 -14.78 -22.39
N LEU A 66 19.80 -15.94 -22.82
CA LEU A 66 19.25 -17.24 -22.44
C LEU A 66 19.35 -17.47 -20.93
N VAL A 67 20.50 -17.17 -20.33
CA VAL A 67 20.69 -17.29 -18.87
C VAL A 67 19.78 -16.31 -18.12
N LEU A 68 19.68 -15.05 -18.57
CA LEU A 68 18.78 -14.07 -17.97
C LEU A 68 17.31 -14.54 -18.03
N THR A 69 16.88 -15.12 -19.15
CA THR A 69 15.51 -15.64 -19.32
C THR A 69 15.23 -16.81 -18.38
N ALA A 70 16.19 -17.72 -18.24
CA ALA A 70 16.10 -18.82 -17.27
C ALA A 70 16.03 -18.30 -15.83
N LEU A 71 16.85 -17.29 -15.49
CA LEU A 71 16.86 -16.65 -14.17
C LEU A 71 15.52 -16.01 -13.83
N ILE A 72 14.94 -15.24 -14.76
CA ILE A 72 13.63 -14.60 -14.60
C ILE A 72 12.54 -15.66 -14.39
N THR A 73 12.59 -16.75 -15.16
CA THR A 73 11.61 -17.84 -15.03
C THR A 73 11.65 -18.45 -13.63
N VAL A 74 12.85 -18.82 -13.15
CA VAL A 74 13.02 -19.39 -11.80
C VAL A 74 12.64 -18.38 -10.72
N TRP A 75 12.93 -17.10 -10.93
CA TRP A 75 12.57 -16.01 -10.02
C TRP A 75 11.05 -15.84 -9.85
N ILE A 76 10.28 -15.94 -10.94
CA ILE A 76 8.81 -15.90 -10.88
C ILE A 76 8.28 -17.06 -10.03
N PHE A 77 8.79 -18.28 -10.24
CA PHE A 77 8.39 -19.44 -9.42
C PHE A 77 8.73 -19.24 -7.94
N ALA A 78 9.91 -18.70 -7.63
CA ALA A 78 10.30 -18.42 -6.25
C ALA A 78 9.38 -17.38 -5.57
N ILE A 79 8.95 -16.35 -6.31
CA ILE A 79 7.99 -15.36 -5.79
C ILE A 79 6.64 -16.01 -5.52
N ILE A 80 6.13 -16.81 -6.46
CA ILE A 80 4.84 -17.49 -6.31
C ILE A 80 4.87 -18.40 -5.09
N GLU A 81 5.92 -19.21 -4.94
CA GLU A 81 6.11 -20.09 -3.77
C GLU A 81 6.12 -19.28 -2.46
N THR A 82 6.85 -18.17 -2.44
CA THR A 82 6.93 -17.29 -1.26
C THR A 82 5.55 -16.73 -0.90
N ILE A 83 4.78 -16.24 -1.89
CA ILE A 83 3.43 -15.70 -1.68
C ILE A 83 2.48 -16.79 -1.17
N ILE A 84 2.54 -18.00 -1.74
CA ILE A 84 1.67 -19.11 -1.33
C ILE A 84 1.91 -19.45 0.14
N ILE A 85 3.17 -19.59 0.55
CA ILE A 85 3.50 -19.94 1.93
C ILE A 85 3.15 -18.80 2.89
N ASP A 86 3.38 -17.55 2.50
CA ASP A 86 3.02 -16.37 3.30
C ASP A 86 1.50 -16.29 3.54
N VAL A 87 0.69 -16.54 2.51
CA VAL A 87 -0.78 -16.60 2.63
C VAL A 87 -1.25 -17.77 3.49
N ILE A 88 -0.57 -18.92 3.44
CA ILE A 88 -0.90 -20.08 4.28
C ILE A 88 -0.56 -19.80 5.75
N GLU A 89 0.59 -19.18 6.02
CA GLU A 89 1.08 -18.90 7.37
C GLU A 89 0.28 -17.78 8.05
N GLN A 90 -0.02 -16.69 7.32
CA GLN A 90 -0.77 -15.53 7.85
C GLN A 90 -2.30 -15.62 7.64
N GLY A 91 -2.78 -16.58 6.86
CA GLY A 91 -4.20 -16.75 6.52
C GLY A 91 -5.19 -16.82 7.70
N PRO A 92 -4.83 -17.35 8.89
CA PRO A 92 -5.69 -17.29 10.07
C PRO A 92 -5.81 -15.87 10.65
N GLU A 93 -4.69 -15.14 10.75
CA GLU A 93 -4.63 -13.82 11.39
C GLU A 93 -5.30 -12.73 10.52
N ILE A 94 -5.17 -12.84 9.19
CA ILE A 94 -5.80 -11.91 8.24
C ILE A 94 -7.34 -11.95 8.34
N LYS A 95 -7.93 -13.12 8.66
CA LYS A 95 -9.38 -13.25 8.82
C LYS A 95 -9.88 -12.54 10.08
N ASP A 96 -9.10 -12.57 11.16
CA ASP A 96 -9.45 -11.94 12.42
C ASP A 96 -9.33 -10.41 12.33
N ASP A 97 -8.30 -9.90 11.67
CA ASP A 97 -8.13 -8.46 11.42
C ASP A 97 -9.20 -7.90 10.48
N PHE A 98 -9.58 -8.63 9.42
CA PHE A 98 -10.68 -8.23 8.54
C PHE A 98 -12.03 -8.20 9.28
N SER A 99 -12.27 -9.18 10.14
CA SER A 99 -13.48 -9.26 10.95
C SER A 99 -13.54 -8.13 11.99
N TYR A 100 -12.40 -7.77 12.58
CA TYR A 100 -12.28 -6.65 13.52
C TYR A 100 -12.51 -5.29 12.84
N LEU A 101 -11.90 -5.05 11.68
CA LEU A 101 -12.10 -3.83 10.89
C LEU A 101 -13.55 -3.71 10.40
N GLY A 102 -14.14 -4.80 9.92
CA GLY A 102 -15.54 -4.83 9.49
C GLY A 102 -16.51 -4.46 10.62
N LYS A 103 -16.30 -5.02 11.83
CA LYS A 103 -17.11 -4.67 13.01
C LYS A 103 -16.96 -3.21 13.38
N LYS A 104 -15.74 -2.67 13.36
CA LYS A 104 -15.45 -1.27 13.70
C LYS A 104 -16.10 -0.29 12.72
N LEU A 105 -16.16 -0.64 11.43
CA LEU A 105 -16.82 0.16 10.40
C LEU A 105 -18.34 0.23 10.62
N VAL A 106 -18.96 -0.91 10.96
CA VAL A 106 -20.40 -0.98 11.25
C VAL A 106 -20.75 -0.17 12.50
N THR A 107 -19.90 -0.19 13.54
CA THR A 107 -20.12 0.63 14.74
C THR A 107 -20.00 2.11 14.44
N LEU A 108 -19.01 2.53 13.64
CA LEU A 108 -18.87 3.93 13.23
C LEU A 108 -20.05 4.39 12.36
N CYS A 109 -20.54 3.53 11.47
CA CYS A 109 -21.70 3.83 10.64
C CYS A 109 -22.97 3.98 11.48
N LYS A 110 -23.19 3.10 12.48
CA LYS A 110 -24.30 3.25 13.45
C LYS A 110 -24.20 4.57 14.24
N LEU A 111 -23.02 4.93 14.73
CA LEU A 111 -22.81 6.18 15.48
C LEU A 111 -23.01 7.42 14.60
N ALA A 112 -22.61 7.37 13.33
CA ALA A 112 -22.84 8.46 12.37
C ALA A 112 -24.35 8.63 12.05
N VAL A 113 -25.08 7.52 11.91
CA VAL A 113 -26.54 7.53 11.70
C VAL A 113 -27.28 8.08 12.92
N GLU A 114 -26.88 7.70 14.14
CA GLU A 114 -27.48 8.25 15.37
C GLU A 114 -27.23 9.76 15.52
N ARG A 115 -26.02 10.24 15.19
CA ARG A 115 -25.74 11.69 15.17
C ARG A 115 -26.57 12.45 14.14
N MET A 116 -26.85 11.87 12.97
CA MET A 116 -27.74 12.49 11.98
C MET A 116 -29.20 12.51 12.44
N LYS A 117 -29.66 11.44 13.11
CA LYS A 117 -31.03 11.37 13.65
C LYS A 117 -31.25 12.36 14.79
N SER A 118 -30.26 12.55 15.67
CA SER A 118 -30.30 13.55 16.75
C SER A 118 -30.33 15.00 16.24
N LYS A 119 -29.73 15.29 15.09
CA LYS A 119 -29.68 16.65 14.53
C LYS A 119 -31.01 17.09 13.90
N HIS A 120 -31.84 16.15 13.46
CA HIS A 120 -33.14 16.44 12.84
C HIS A 120 -34.32 16.56 13.82
N THR A 121 -34.15 16.25 15.10
CA THR A 121 -35.22 16.37 16.13
C THR A 121 -35.12 17.68 16.94
N LYS A 122 -34.20 18.59 16.60
CA LYS A 122 -34.01 19.90 17.27
C LYS A 122 -34.41 21.13 16.43
N LEU A 123 -35.22 20.96 15.39
CA LEU A 123 -36.00 22.08 14.85
C LEU A 123 -37.40 22.00 15.45
N GLU A 124 -37.59 22.69 16.56
CA GLU A 124 -38.92 23.02 17.10
C GLU A 124 -39.68 23.95 16.14
N PRO A 125 -41.03 23.89 16.17
CA PRO A 125 -41.91 24.67 15.30
C PRO A 125 -41.76 26.17 15.61
N PHE A 126 -41.56 26.97 14.57
CA PHE A 126 -41.55 28.42 14.65
C PHE A 126 -42.98 28.89 14.95
N GLU A 127 -43.26 29.13 16.23
CA GLU A 127 -44.52 29.71 16.70
C GLU A 127 -44.72 31.12 16.14
N LEU A 128 -45.93 31.36 15.65
CA LEU A 128 -46.57 32.65 15.47
C LEU A 128 -46.72 33.37 16.82
N MET A 129 -46.40 34.66 16.89
CA MET A 129 -47.09 35.65 17.75
C MET A 129 -46.68 37.07 17.32
N GLU A 130 -47.64 37.85 16.81
CA GLU A 130 -48.26 39.03 17.47
C GLU A 130 -47.31 40.25 17.45
N GLU A 131 -47.50 41.24 16.56
CA GLU A 131 -48.49 42.32 16.63
C GLU A 131 -48.35 43.15 17.92
N GLU A 132 -47.55 44.22 17.88
CA GLU A 132 -47.68 45.34 18.82
C GLU A 132 -47.49 46.68 18.10
N THR A 133 -48.61 47.39 18.01
CA THR A 133 -48.80 48.78 17.59
C THR A 133 -48.08 49.76 18.51
N VAL A 134 -47.25 50.66 17.97
CA VAL A 134 -46.82 51.89 18.67
C VAL A 134 -47.50 53.10 18.04
N GLU A 135 -48.57 53.49 18.70
CA GLU A 135 -49.30 54.72 18.56
C GLU A 135 -48.47 55.93 19.03
N ASN A 136 -48.62 57.08 18.36
CA ASN A 136 -48.50 58.42 18.93
C ASN A 136 -47.12 58.93 19.43
N VAL A 137 -46.15 59.17 18.54
CA VAL A 137 -45.11 60.20 18.78
C VAL A 137 -44.63 60.85 17.47
N GLU A 138 -45.40 61.73 16.81
CA GLU A 138 -44.80 62.86 16.05
C GLU A 138 -45.82 63.91 15.58
N LYS A 139 -46.61 64.43 16.53
CA LYS A 139 -47.40 65.67 16.34
C LYS A 139 -46.62 66.94 16.72
N ARG A 140 -45.29 66.89 16.65
CA ARG A 140 -44.40 68.00 17.04
C ARG A 140 -43.22 68.16 16.09
N GLU A 141 -43.47 68.25 14.78
CA GLU A 141 -42.55 68.95 13.90
C GLU A 141 -43.32 69.97 13.04
N LYS A 142 -43.13 71.25 13.43
CA LYS A 142 -43.01 72.42 12.52
C LYS A 142 -44.30 72.78 11.74
N VAL A 143 -45.15 73.76 12.09
CA VAL A 143 -44.97 75.06 12.77
C VAL A 143 -43.60 75.69 12.53
N THR A 144 -42.99 75.57 11.34
CA THR A 144 -41.81 76.40 10.98
C THR A 144 -41.45 76.47 9.49
N GLN A 145 -42.41 76.57 8.55
CA GLN A 145 -42.16 77.16 7.22
C GLN A 145 -43.50 77.77 6.78
N LYS A 146 -43.81 79.05 7.06
CA LYS A 146 -43.35 80.28 6.40
C LYS A 146 -43.31 80.17 4.87
#